data_AF-D8TXV0-F1
#
_entry.id   AF-D8TXV0-F1
#
_cell.length_a   1.000
_cell.length_b   1.000
_cell.length_c   1.000
_cell.angle_alpha   90.00
_cell.angle_beta   90.00
_cell.angle_gamma   90.00
#
_symmetry.space_group_name_H-M   'P 1'
#
loop_
_entity.id
_entity.type
_entity.pdbx_description
1 polymer ?
#
loop_
_entity_poly.entity_id
_entity_poly.type
_entity_poly.pdbx_seq_one_letter_code
_entity_poly.pdbx_strand_id
1 'polypeptide(L)'
;MNPKVSHLPISQSTNLLIYVPTESTETEFGAIQGAPRGTRCVAVLLLPFGYMAPRHQGHLREPLFLRVGMLDVGSVFRSALHSAQVHGLQHEVLTGEELNRRFPAYRVPEHWMALYQPDGGVLAPERIVQTPLIHIAFSSTSFTSSLFSPRRRKAHVSTAQRLGAEVLTWHSVASWRVEGSAEDAPVTFQVEPTTTTTTAEAAAAATGSSGGSSGAHGSRTAGGGGGGNSLKRFTAGAAVFTPGPWIGQLVPELRELCVPERQVVGWFEIEAASRHHFAPDRFPVFVLEESPGGAAYYGFPEHGDVPGFKVGLYRHLREEIRDPAALDSVRRTADAADEAALRAGVSSYFPAAASGRMLAASTCFFTNTPDGHFLVDRHPRHPQVILCSACSGHGFKMSSGIGQLIARMGKP
;
A
#
# COMPACT_ATOMS: atom_id res chain seq x y z
N MET A 1 -6.44 -32.32 -11.30
CA MET A 1 -6.67 -31.41 -10.15
C MET A 1 -5.83 -30.16 -10.39
N ASN A 2 -6.46 -29.00 -10.60
CA ASN A 2 -5.69 -27.76 -10.75
C ASN A 2 -4.99 -27.46 -9.41
N PRO A 3 -3.67 -27.28 -9.36
CA PRO A 3 -3.00 -26.82 -8.14
C PRO A 3 -3.62 -25.48 -7.74
N LYS A 4 -3.98 -25.34 -6.45
CA LYS A 4 -4.64 -24.13 -5.93
C LYS A 4 -3.75 -22.91 -6.17
N VAL A 5 -4.33 -21.85 -6.72
CA VAL A 5 -3.70 -20.52 -6.81
C VAL A 5 -3.31 -20.07 -5.40
N SER A 6 -2.07 -19.60 -5.23
CA SER A 6 -1.64 -19.06 -3.95
C SER A 6 -2.25 -17.67 -3.74
N HIS A 7 -3.16 -17.53 -2.78
CA HIS A 7 -3.66 -16.22 -2.37
C HIS A 7 -2.68 -15.59 -1.40
N LEU A 8 -2.07 -14.47 -1.80
CA LEU A 8 -1.19 -13.72 -0.92
C LEU A 8 -2.07 -13.04 0.15
N PRO A 9 -1.85 -13.34 1.44
CA PRO A 9 -2.69 -12.81 2.50
C PRO A 9 -2.50 -11.30 2.60
N ILE A 10 -3.57 -10.54 2.38
CA ILE A 10 -3.69 -9.17 2.87
C ILE A 10 -4.60 -9.26 4.08
N SER A 11 -4.02 -9.30 5.28
CA SER A 11 -4.85 -9.36 6.48
C SER A 11 -5.60 -8.05 6.66
N GLN A 12 -6.79 -8.16 7.23
CA GLN A 12 -7.52 -7.02 7.78
C GLN A 12 -6.63 -6.30 8.79
N SER A 13 -6.90 -5.02 8.96
CA SER A 13 -6.48 -4.14 10.05
C SER A 13 -5.24 -3.28 9.85
N THR A 14 -5.10 -2.38 10.83
CA THR A 14 -5.24 -0.93 10.72
C THR A 14 -4.08 -0.38 11.53
N ASN A 15 -3.06 0.18 10.88
CA ASN A 15 -2.01 0.90 11.60
C ASN A 15 -2.54 2.30 11.97
N LEU A 16 -2.23 2.79 13.15
CA LEU A 16 -2.55 4.15 13.58
C LEU A 16 -1.26 4.79 14.08
N LEU A 17 -0.80 5.86 13.43
CA LEU A 17 0.47 6.53 13.75
C LEU A 17 0.21 7.84 14.51
N ILE A 18 0.10 7.80 15.83
CA ILE A 18 -0.13 9.02 16.60
C ILE A 18 1.21 9.74 16.87
N TYR A 19 1.55 10.74 16.05
CA TYR A 19 2.75 11.55 16.30
C TYR A 19 2.52 12.62 17.39
N VAL A 20 2.91 12.34 18.63
CA VAL A 20 2.85 13.35 19.71
C VAL A 20 4.27 13.89 19.94
N PRO A 21 4.73 14.98 19.30
CA PRO A 21 6.04 15.54 19.62
C PRO A 21 6.08 15.87 21.11
N THR A 22 6.96 15.17 21.84
CA THR A 22 7.30 15.52 23.22
C THR A 22 8.30 16.68 23.18
N GLU A 23 8.19 17.58 24.15
CA GLU A 23 9.10 18.70 24.35
C GLU A 23 10.56 18.20 24.51
N SER A 24 11.35 18.16 23.44
CA SER A 24 12.81 18.12 23.58
C SER A 24 13.54 18.59 22.33
N THR A 25 14.38 19.60 22.59
CA THR A 25 15.48 20.21 21.88
C THR A 25 15.98 19.59 20.57
N GLU A 26 15.97 20.45 19.54
CA GLU A 26 16.92 20.56 18.44
C GLU A 26 17.71 19.31 18.06
N THR A 27 17.24 18.61 17.02
CA THR A 27 18.13 17.91 16.08
C THR A 27 17.47 17.73 14.72
N GLU A 28 18.34 17.71 13.70
CA GLU A 28 18.10 17.98 12.29
C GLU A 28 17.04 17.10 11.63
N PHE A 29 15.82 17.63 11.53
CA PHE A 29 14.83 17.23 10.52
C PHE A 29 14.52 18.45 9.65
N GLY A 30 15.22 18.58 8.52
CA GLY A 30 15.13 19.73 7.60
C GLY A 30 13.78 19.94 6.89
N ALA A 31 12.67 19.36 7.37
CA ALA A 31 11.35 19.57 6.75
C ALA A 31 10.21 19.86 7.74
N ILE A 32 10.38 19.64 9.06
CA ILE A 32 9.39 20.04 10.09
C ILE A 32 9.98 21.11 11.02
N GLN A 33 10.90 21.93 10.54
CA GLN A 33 11.20 23.20 11.19
C GLN A 33 10.07 24.18 10.87
N GLY A 34 9.30 24.58 11.90
CA GLY A 34 8.22 25.56 11.79
C GLY A 34 6.92 25.20 12.52
N ALA A 35 6.78 24.00 13.11
CA ALA A 35 5.65 23.75 14.01
C ALA A 35 5.85 24.56 15.31
N PRO A 36 4.86 25.37 15.76
CA PRO A 36 4.95 26.07 17.03
C PRO A 36 5.29 25.10 18.19
N ARG A 37 6.09 25.57 19.15
CA ARG A 37 6.30 24.83 20.41
C ARG A 37 4.94 24.51 21.03
N GLY A 38 4.61 23.22 21.18
CA GLY A 38 3.35 22.75 21.77
C GLY A 38 2.35 22.09 20.80
N THR A 39 2.58 22.10 19.48
CA THR A 39 1.67 21.45 18.52
C THR A 39 1.77 19.92 18.59
N ARG A 40 0.79 19.26 19.21
CA ARG A 40 0.61 17.79 19.15
C ARG A 40 -0.12 17.43 17.84
N CYS A 41 0.34 16.45 17.05
CA CYS A 41 -0.25 16.16 15.72
C CYS A 41 -0.59 14.67 15.53
N VAL A 42 -1.87 14.28 15.54
CA VAL A 42 -2.23 12.88 15.26
C VAL A 42 -2.21 12.62 13.75
N ALA A 43 -1.43 11.63 13.28
CA ALA A 43 -1.44 11.18 11.89
C ALA A 43 -2.10 9.79 11.76
N VAL A 44 -3.35 9.74 11.31
CA VAL A 44 -4.04 8.45 11.13
C VAL A 44 -3.56 7.78 9.83
N LEU A 45 -2.54 6.92 9.93
CA LEU A 45 -1.97 6.15 8.81
C LEU A 45 -2.44 4.69 8.83
N LEU A 46 -3.64 4.41 8.29
CA LEU A 46 -4.16 3.05 8.18
C LEU A 46 -3.44 2.29 7.07
N LEU A 47 -2.45 1.47 7.44
CA LEU A 47 -1.80 0.52 6.54
C LEU A 47 -2.39 -0.88 6.74
N PRO A 48 -2.68 -1.62 5.65
CA PRO A 48 -3.04 -3.04 5.73
C PRO A 48 -1.89 -3.89 6.31
N PHE A 49 -2.19 -4.75 7.29
CA PHE A 49 -1.21 -5.68 7.88
C PHE A 49 -0.64 -6.72 6.89
N GLY A 50 -1.25 -6.88 5.70
CA GLY A 50 -0.66 -7.61 4.56
C GLY A 50 0.74 -7.12 4.14
N TYR A 51 1.08 -5.86 4.40
CA TYR A 51 2.41 -5.29 4.12
C TYR A 51 3.51 -5.70 5.13
N MET A 52 3.17 -6.55 6.11
CA MET A 52 4.04 -6.90 7.23
C MET A 52 4.06 -8.39 7.60
N ALA A 53 3.89 -9.29 6.62
CA ALA A 53 4.08 -10.70 6.87
C ALA A 53 5.56 -11.04 7.21
N PRO A 54 5.85 -12.03 8.08
CA PRO A 54 7.17 -12.24 8.67
C PRO A 54 8.27 -12.76 7.72
N ARG A 55 7.99 -12.92 6.42
CA ARG A 55 8.93 -13.58 5.48
C ARG A 55 10.03 -12.65 4.96
N HIS A 56 9.86 -11.32 4.99
CA HIS A 56 10.86 -10.38 4.48
C HIS A 56 11.95 -10.01 5.53
N GLN A 57 12.39 -10.96 6.34
CA GLN A 57 13.53 -10.76 7.25
C GLN A 57 14.85 -10.94 6.49
N GLY A 58 15.18 -10.01 5.59
CA GLY A 58 16.44 -10.05 4.83
C GLY A 58 16.85 -8.79 4.04
N HIS A 59 15.93 -7.91 3.66
CA HIS A 59 16.14 -7.07 2.45
C HIS A 59 16.42 -5.58 2.66
N LEU A 60 16.97 -5.16 3.80
CA LEU A 60 17.39 -3.76 3.98
C LEU A 60 18.56 -3.32 3.05
N ARG A 61 19.06 -4.21 2.19
CA ARG A 61 20.11 -3.95 1.18
C ARG A 61 19.63 -3.87 -0.27
N GLU A 62 18.39 -4.26 -0.56
CA GLU A 62 17.88 -4.20 -1.93
C GLU A 62 17.52 -2.75 -2.33
N PRO A 63 17.36 -2.41 -3.60
CA PRO A 63 16.97 -1.06 -4.01
C PRO A 63 15.49 -0.79 -3.72
N LEU A 64 15.12 0.43 -3.30
CA LEU A 64 13.71 0.85 -3.14
C LEU A 64 13.04 1.14 -4.49
N PHE A 65 13.85 1.45 -5.49
CA PHE A 65 13.46 1.72 -6.86
C PHE A 65 14.32 0.89 -7.80
N LEU A 66 13.68 0.10 -8.65
CA LEU A 66 14.34 -0.65 -9.71
C LEU A 66 14.05 0.04 -11.04
N ARG A 67 15.07 0.65 -11.63
CA ARG A 67 14.97 1.26 -12.96
C ARG A 67 14.95 0.15 -14.01
N VAL A 68 13.78 -0.07 -14.61
CA VAL A 68 13.56 -1.09 -15.66
C VAL A 68 13.04 -0.49 -16.97
N GLY A 69 12.82 0.83 -16.98
CA GLY A 69 12.11 1.54 -18.03
C GLY A 69 10.59 1.40 -17.91
N MET A 70 9.85 2.27 -18.59
CA MET A 70 8.38 2.25 -18.64
C MET A 70 7.89 2.36 -20.08
N LEU A 71 6.82 1.63 -20.40
CA LEU A 71 6.12 1.67 -21.67
C LEU A 71 4.67 2.14 -21.46
N ASP A 72 4.27 3.21 -22.15
CA ASP A 72 2.87 3.62 -22.31
C ASP A 72 2.41 3.28 -23.72
N VAL A 73 1.54 2.28 -23.86
CA VAL A 73 1.23 1.61 -25.13
C VAL A 73 -0.25 1.74 -25.47
N GLY A 74 -0.56 2.02 -26.74
CA GLY A 74 -1.93 2.12 -27.23
C GLY A 74 -2.51 3.52 -27.00
N SER A 75 -3.74 3.64 -26.52
CA SER A 75 -4.40 4.95 -26.43
C SER A 75 -3.81 5.90 -25.39
N VAL A 76 -3.11 5.39 -24.36
CA VAL A 76 -2.35 6.20 -23.40
C VAL A 76 -1.13 6.90 -24.01
N PHE A 77 -0.65 6.45 -25.17
CA PHE A 77 0.55 6.99 -25.81
C PHE A 77 0.52 8.52 -25.98
N ARG A 78 -0.61 9.06 -26.45
CA ARG A 78 -0.70 10.49 -26.80
C ARG A 78 -0.56 11.40 -25.58
N SER A 79 -1.22 11.05 -24.48
CA SER A 79 -1.15 11.82 -23.23
C SER A 79 0.24 11.68 -22.58
N ALA A 80 0.81 10.47 -22.59
CA ALA A 80 2.17 10.23 -22.10
C ALA A 80 3.21 11.03 -22.89
N LEU A 81 3.15 11.01 -24.23
CA LEU A 81 4.06 11.76 -25.10
C LEU A 81 3.93 13.27 -24.86
N HIS A 82 2.71 13.79 -24.76
CA HIS A 82 2.48 15.20 -24.48
C HIS A 82 3.12 15.62 -23.15
N SER A 83 2.91 14.84 -22.08
CA SER A 83 3.53 15.08 -20.77
C SER A 83 5.07 15.05 -20.86
N ALA A 84 5.64 14.05 -21.53
CA ALA A 84 7.08 13.94 -21.71
C ALA A 84 7.68 15.13 -22.46
N GLN A 85 7.00 15.64 -23.49
CA GLN A 85 7.43 16.81 -24.25
C GLN A 85 7.34 18.10 -23.43
N VAL A 86 6.21 18.32 -22.74
CA VAL A 86 6.00 19.52 -21.90
C VAL A 86 7.06 19.63 -20.81
N HIS A 87 7.48 18.49 -20.24
CA HIS A 87 8.43 18.45 -19.13
C HIS A 87 9.87 18.12 -19.55
N GLY A 88 10.17 18.01 -20.85
CA GLY A 88 11.52 17.72 -21.35
C GLY A 88 12.09 16.38 -20.87
N LEU A 89 11.23 15.38 -20.64
CA LEU A 89 11.65 14.07 -20.13
C LEU A 89 12.34 13.26 -21.24
N GLN A 90 13.36 12.48 -20.88
CA GLN A 90 13.96 11.54 -21.82
C GLN A 90 12.94 10.46 -22.24
N HIS A 91 12.72 10.31 -23.54
CA HIS A 91 11.77 9.34 -24.09
C HIS A 91 12.16 8.91 -25.51
N GLU A 92 11.64 7.75 -25.92
CA GLU A 92 11.69 7.23 -27.28
C GLU A 92 10.25 6.90 -27.74
N VAL A 93 9.91 7.20 -28.99
CA VAL A 93 8.64 6.79 -29.60
C VAL A 93 8.89 5.51 -30.40
N LEU A 94 8.05 4.50 -30.20
CA LEU A 94 8.14 3.21 -30.88
C LEU A 94 6.80 2.90 -31.56
N THR A 95 6.86 2.30 -32.75
CA THR A 95 5.69 1.57 -33.30
C THR A 95 5.51 0.24 -32.56
N GLY A 96 4.35 -0.40 -32.73
CA GLY A 96 4.08 -1.74 -32.20
C GLY A 96 5.07 -2.77 -32.74
N GLU A 97 5.47 -2.65 -34.00
CA GLU A 97 6.50 -3.51 -34.62
C GLU A 97 7.86 -3.32 -33.93
N GLU A 98 8.31 -2.08 -33.73
CA GLU A 98 9.58 -1.78 -33.07
C GLU A 98 9.59 -2.23 -31.61
N LEU A 99 8.48 -2.05 -30.91
CA LEU A 99 8.28 -2.53 -29.53
C LEU A 99 8.40 -4.05 -29.47
N ASN A 100 7.64 -4.78 -30.29
CA ASN A 100 7.65 -6.25 -30.31
C ASN A 100 9.05 -6.79 -30.63
N ARG A 101 9.80 -6.12 -31.52
CA ARG A 101 11.18 -6.49 -31.85
C ARG A 101 12.15 -6.23 -30.70
N ARG A 102 12.04 -5.07 -30.03
CA ARG A 102 12.95 -4.67 -28.94
C ARG A 102 12.68 -5.41 -27.64
N PHE A 103 11.42 -5.72 -27.35
CA PHE A 103 10.98 -6.40 -26.14
C PHE A 103 10.15 -7.65 -26.50
N PRO A 104 10.79 -8.81 -26.75
CA PRO A 104 10.12 -9.99 -27.31
C PRO A 104 9.06 -10.65 -26.41
N ALA A 105 8.93 -10.22 -25.16
CA ALA A 105 7.86 -10.65 -24.28
C ALA A 105 6.48 -10.11 -24.70
N TYR A 106 6.46 -8.98 -25.40
CA TYR A 106 5.23 -8.32 -25.86
C TYR A 106 4.83 -8.78 -27.26
N ARG A 107 3.52 -8.78 -27.50
CA ARG A 107 2.92 -8.89 -28.82
C ARG A 107 1.73 -7.94 -28.92
N VAL A 108 1.99 -6.69 -29.28
CA VAL A 108 0.96 -5.68 -29.51
C VAL A 108 0.70 -5.49 -31.01
N PRO A 109 -0.48 -4.98 -31.42
CA PRO A 109 -0.75 -4.67 -32.82
C PRO A 109 0.29 -3.71 -33.41
N GLU A 110 0.75 -3.97 -34.64
CA GLU A 110 1.82 -3.20 -35.30
C GLU A 110 1.51 -1.71 -35.44
N HIS A 111 0.22 -1.38 -35.63
CA HIS A 111 -0.27 -0.01 -35.78
C HIS A 111 -0.39 0.76 -34.46
N TRP A 112 -0.17 0.11 -33.32
CA TRP A 112 -0.15 0.80 -32.04
C TRP A 112 1.13 1.63 -31.91
N MET A 113 1.05 2.68 -31.10
CA MET A 113 2.18 3.51 -30.74
C MET A 113 2.52 3.28 -29.27
N ALA A 114 3.80 3.42 -28.94
CA ALA A 114 4.29 3.34 -27.58
C ALA A 114 5.29 4.46 -27.27
N LEU A 115 5.24 4.92 -26.03
CA LEU A 115 6.26 5.80 -25.46
C LEU A 115 7.13 4.96 -24.52
N TYR A 116 8.43 4.92 -24.77
CA TYR A 116 9.40 4.31 -23.86
C TYR A 116 10.14 5.37 -23.07
N GLN A 117 10.15 5.24 -21.74
CA GLN A 117 10.89 6.12 -20.84
C GLN A 117 11.94 5.30 -20.06
N PRO A 118 13.24 5.47 -20.33
CA PRO A 118 14.29 4.62 -19.76
C PRO A 118 14.49 4.80 -18.24
N ASP A 119 14.15 5.96 -17.70
CA ASP A 119 14.23 6.24 -16.26
C ASP A 119 13.01 5.78 -15.46
N GLY A 120 11.99 5.23 -16.12
CA GLY A 120 10.85 4.60 -15.47
C GLY A 120 11.21 3.32 -14.73
N GLY A 121 10.32 2.85 -13.84
CA GLY A 121 10.54 1.58 -13.20
C GLY A 121 9.61 1.22 -12.04
N VAL A 122 10.08 0.32 -11.18
CA VAL A 122 9.33 -0.30 -10.10
C VAL A 122 9.71 0.31 -8.76
N LEU A 123 8.73 0.76 -8.00
CA LEU A 123 8.89 1.04 -6.57
C LEU A 123 8.57 -0.22 -5.77
N ALA A 124 9.31 -0.48 -4.69
CA ALA A 124 9.04 -1.57 -3.75
C ALA A 124 8.16 -1.05 -2.60
N PRO A 125 6.81 -1.10 -2.70
CA PRO A 125 5.94 -0.31 -1.83
C PRO A 125 6.06 -0.68 -0.36
N GLU A 126 6.15 -1.97 -0.05
CA GLU A 126 6.23 -2.45 1.34
C GLU A 126 7.51 -1.96 2.01
N ARG A 127 8.62 -2.01 1.28
CA ARG A 127 9.94 -1.56 1.75
C ARG A 127 9.99 -0.04 1.86
N ILE A 128 9.36 0.66 0.92
CA ILE A 128 9.20 2.12 0.97
C ILE A 128 8.30 2.55 2.12
N VAL A 129 7.28 1.81 2.53
CA VAL A 129 6.49 2.17 3.73
C VAL A 129 7.28 1.88 5.00
N GLN A 130 8.06 0.80 5.01
CA GLN A 130 8.94 0.45 6.12
C GLN A 130 10.10 1.45 6.30
N THR A 131 10.59 2.08 5.23
CA THR A 131 11.81 2.93 5.26
C THR A 131 11.64 4.32 5.92
N PRO A 132 10.59 5.12 5.68
CA PRO A 132 10.30 6.37 6.39
C PRO A 132 10.10 6.14 7.88
N LEU A 133 9.47 5.03 8.27
CA LEU A 133 9.43 4.61 9.69
C LEU A 133 10.82 4.26 10.23
N ILE A 134 11.79 3.94 9.36
CA ILE A 134 13.22 3.75 9.65
C ILE A 134 14.03 5.06 9.46
N HIS A 135 13.60 6.09 8.73
CA HIS A 135 14.33 7.36 8.64
C HIS A 135 13.96 8.32 9.77
N ILE A 136 12.74 8.17 10.31
CA ILE A 136 12.37 8.54 11.68
C ILE A 136 13.23 7.71 12.68
N ALA A 137 14.28 6.97 12.28
CA ALA A 137 15.18 6.24 13.18
C ALA A 137 16.59 6.72 13.36
N PHE A 138 17.08 7.62 12.52
CA PHE A 138 18.51 7.84 12.42
C PHE A 138 18.99 9.27 12.68
N SER A 139 18.15 10.16 13.20
CA SER A 139 18.61 11.48 13.70
C SER A 139 18.86 11.47 15.22
N SER A 140 20.13 11.64 15.57
CA SER A 140 20.77 11.99 16.87
C SER A 140 20.84 10.98 18.04
N THR A 141 22.01 10.32 18.08
CA THR A 141 22.96 10.05 19.19
C THR A 141 22.55 9.54 20.58
N SER A 142 23.22 8.42 20.90
CA SER A 142 23.85 7.99 22.16
C SER A 142 23.01 7.35 23.27
N PHE A 143 23.64 6.33 23.86
CA PHE A 143 23.03 5.11 24.39
C PHE A 143 23.36 4.98 25.88
N THR A 144 22.37 4.63 26.71
CA THR A 144 22.59 3.79 27.89
C THR A 144 21.42 2.83 28.06
N SER A 145 21.75 1.54 28.04
CA SER A 145 20.85 0.40 28.03
C SER A 145 20.26 0.05 29.40
N SER A 146 19.01 -0.42 29.39
CA SER A 146 18.52 -1.62 30.10
C SER A 146 17.06 -1.82 29.64
N LEU A 147 16.48 -2.98 29.34
CA LEU A 147 16.84 -4.40 29.38
C LEU A 147 15.84 -5.13 28.43
N PHE A 148 16.33 -6.19 27.76
CA PHE A 148 15.62 -7.26 27.01
C PHE A 148 15.11 -7.06 25.55
N SER A 149 15.70 -7.87 24.66
CA SER A 149 15.31 -8.28 23.28
C SER A 149 15.42 -9.84 23.22
N PRO A 150 15.12 -10.63 22.15
CA PRO A 150 15.31 -10.36 20.69
C PRO A 150 14.31 -11.05 19.70
N ARG A 151 14.23 -10.79 18.38
CA ARG A 151 14.90 -9.85 17.48
C ARG A 151 14.07 -9.70 16.17
N ARG A 152 14.13 -8.50 15.58
CA ARG A 152 13.71 -8.08 14.22
C ARG A 152 12.25 -7.68 13.95
N ARG A 153 11.25 -8.07 14.73
CA ARG A 153 9.83 -7.72 14.49
C ARG A 153 9.38 -6.31 14.92
N LYS A 154 10.20 -5.56 15.65
CA LYS A 154 9.83 -4.27 16.28
C LYS A 154 10.70 -3.08 15.86
N ALA A 155 11.57 -3.23 14.87
CA ALA A 155 12.61 -2.23 14.59
C ALA A 155 12.04 -0.85 14.23
N HIS A 156 11.00 -0.76 13.40
CA HIS A 156 10.41 0.53 13.00
C HIS A 156 9.55 1.16 14.11
N VAL A 157 8.69 0.38 14.81
CA VAL A 157 7.86 0.88 15.93
C VAL A 157 8.72 1.37 17.09
N SER A 158 9.67 0.53 17.53
CA SER A 158 10.60 0.92 18.60
C SER A 158 11.41 2.14 18.25
N THR A 159 11.56 2.46 16.96
CA THR A 159 12.29 3.64 16.59
C THR A 159 11.46 4.90 16.44
N ALA A 160 10.27 4.83 15.85
CA ALA A 160 9.34 5.95 15.89
C ALA A 160 9.15 6.44 17.36
N GLN A 161 9.04 5.49 18.31
CA GLN A 161 9.01 5.78 19.76
C GLN A 161 10.25 6.49 20.30
N ARG A 162 11.44 6.28 19.71
CA ARG A 162 12.68 6.99 20.10
C ARG A 162 12.71 8.43 19.61
N LEU A 163 11.99 8.78 18.54
CA LEU A 163 11.85 10.17 18.08
C LEU A 163 10.59 10.86 18.63
N GLY A 164 10.04 10.34 19.73
CA GLY A 164 8.85 10.89 20.37
C GLY A 164 7.53 10.57 19.66
N ALA A 165 7.51 9.70 18.64
CA ALA A 165 6.27 9.29 17.97
C ALA A 165 5.62 8.09 18.68
N GLU A 166 4.32 8.13 18.94
CA GLU A 166 3.58 6.96 19.44
C GLU A 166 2.96 6.20 18.25
N VAL A 167 3.36 4.94 18.05
CA VAL A 167 2.74 4.08 17.01
C VAL A 167 1.82 3.08 17.67
N LEU A 168 0.55 3.11 17.29
CA LEU A 168 -0.47 2.17 17.73
C LEU A 168 -0.85 1.26 16.56
N THR A 169 -0.35 0.04 16.59
CA THR A 169 -0.79 -1.01 15.67
C THR A 169 -1.97 -1.78 16.29
N TRP A 170 -2.84 -2.37 15.48
CA TRP A 170 -4.00 -3.14 15.95
C TRP A 170 -5.04 -2.29 16.68
N HIS A 171 -5.21 -1.05 16.23
CA HIS A 171 -6.20 -0.15 16.76
C HIS A 171 -6.96 0.52 15.62
N SER A 172 -8.27 0.72 15.80
CA SER A 172 -9.12 1.50 14.91
C SER A 172 -9.49 2.82 15.57
N VAL A 173 -9.62 3.87 14.76
CA VAL A 173 -10.27 5.12 15.20
C VAL A 173 -11.78 4.88 15.13
N ALA A 174 -12.42 4.75 16.30
CA ALA A 174 -13.86 4.55 16.41
C ALA A 174 -14.62 5.85 16.12
N SER A 175 -14.10 6.99 16.57
CA SER A 175 -14.65 8.31 16.27
C SER A 175 -13.62 9.41 16.49
N TRP A 176 -13.90 10.60 15.97
CA TRP A 176 -13.13 11.81 16.22
C TRP A 176 -14.04 13.04 16.26
N ARG A 177 -13.56 14.13 16.85
CA ARG A 177 -14.24 15.43 16.86
C ARG A 177 -13.26 16.57 17.09
N VAL A 178 -13.60 17.77 16.60
CA VAL A 178 -12.97 19.02 17.02
C VAL A 178 -13.65 19.51 18.29
N GLU A 179 -12.86 19.87 19.30
CA GLU A 179 -13.34 20.31 20.62
C GLU A 179 -13.65 21.80 20.63
N GLY A 180 -14.90 22.17 20.32
CA GLY A 180 -15.34 23.57 20.28
C GLY A 180 -15.34 24.14 18.86
N SER A 181 -15.33 25.47 18.75
CA SER A 181 -15.52 26.19 17.47
C SER A 181 -14.34 27.11 17.09
N ALA A 182 -13.29 27.18 17.92
CA ALA A 182 -12.10 27.97 17.61
C ALA A 182 -11.28 27.31 16.49
N GLU A 183 -10.55 28.09 15.70
CA GLU A 183 -9.73 27.58 14.61
C GLU A 183 -8.57 26.70 15.11
N ASP A 184 -8.09 26.94 16.33
CA ASP A 184 -7.05 26.19 17.03
C ASP A 184 -7.61 25.13 18.01
N ALA A 185 -8.92 24.90 17.97
CA ALA A 185 -9.58 23.90 18.80
C ALA A 185 -8.94 22.51 18.59
N PRO A 186 -8.61 21.77 19.66
CA PRO A 186 -7.93 20.50 19.50
C PRO A 186 -8.86 19.44 18.90
N VAL A 187 -8.27 18.46 18.22
CA VAL A 187 -8.94 17.29 17.68
C VAL A 187 -8.78 16.13 18.66
N THR A 188 -9.90 15.54 19.07
CA THR A 188 -9.94 14.37 19.94
C THR A 188 -10.34 13.13 19.16
N PHE A 189 -9.66 12.01 19.42
CA PHE A 189 -9.90 10.70 18.86
C PHE A 189 -10.30 9.71 19.95
N GLN A 190 -11.28 8.87 19.62
CA GLN A 190 -11.60 7.65 20.35
C GLN A 190 -11.01 6.47 19.57
N VAL A 191 -10.14 5.72 20.23
CA VAL A 191 -9.37 4.64 19.62
C VAL A 191 -9.64 3.36 20.38
N GLU A 192 -9.95 2.29 19.67
CA GLU A 192 -10.25 0.98 20.24
C GLU A 192 -9.28 -0.08 19.69
N PRO A 193 -8.94 -1.12 20.48
CA PRO A 193 -8.22 -2.27 19.97
C PRO A 193 -9.04 -2.95 18.88
N THR A 194 -8.41 -3.31 17.77
CA THR A 194 -9.05 -4.14 16.75
C THR A 194 -9.06 -5.58 17.26
N THR A 195 -10.25 -6.14 17.52
CA THR A 195 -10.37 -7.55 17.89
C THR A 195 -10.04 -8.39 16.66
N THR A 196 -8.83 -8.97 16.61
CA THR A 196 -8.49 -9.99 15.63
C THR A 196 -9.26 -11.26 15.96
N THR A 197 -10.47 -11.42 15.45
CA THR A 197 -11.07 -12.75 15.30
C THR A 197 -10.56 -13.32 13.98
N THR A 198 -9.27 -13.63 13.91
CA THR A 198 -8.74 -14.44 12.81
C THR A 198 -9.16 -15.88 13.04
N THR A 199 -10.17 -16.33 12.28
CA THR A 199 -10.56 -17.73 12.09
C THR A 199 -9.38 -18.67 11.74
N ALA A 200 -8.24 -18.13 11.33
CA ALA A 200 -7.01 -18.88 11.08
C ALA A 200 -6.34 -19.47 12.35
N GLU A 201 -6.45 -18.84 13.52
CA GLU A 201 -5.85 -19.38 14.76
C GLU A 201 -6.70 -20.48 15.39
N ALA A 202 -8.03 -20.41 15.25
CA ALA A 202 -8.94 -21.47 15.71
C ALA A 202 -8.78 -22.79 14.94
N ALA A 203 -8.43 -22.71 13.64
CA ALA A 203 -8.22 -23.90 12.81
C ALA A 203 -6.93 -24.66 13.16
N ALA A 204 -5.88 -23.95 13.57
CA ALA A 204 -4.61 -24.57 13.99
C ALA A 204 -4.73 -25.30 15.35
N ALA A 205 -5.65 -24.88 16.22
CA ALA A 205 -5.90 -25.52 17.50
C ALA A 205 -6.78 -26.79 17.37
N ALA A 206 -7.56 -26.92 16.29
CA ALA A 206 -8.51 -28.03 16.11
C ALA A 206 -7.91 -29.28 15.43
N THR A 207 -6.73 -29.19 14.80
CA THR A 207 -6.11 -30.30 14.05
C THR A 207 -5.03 -31.06 14.82
N GLY A 208 -4.90 -30.84 16.13
CA GLY A 208 -3.88 -31.46 16.97
C GLY A 208 -4.43 -32.31 18.10
N SER A 209 -5.20 -33.37 17.82
CA SER A 209 -5.39 -34.44 18.82
C SER A 209 -5.61 -35.82 18.19
N SER A 210 -4.52 -36.57 18.04
CA SER A 210 -4.56 -38.03 18.09
C SER A 210 -3.22 -38.57 18.60
N GLY A 211 -3.23 -39.12 19.82
CA GLY A 211 -2.20 -40.04 20.31
C GLY A 211 -1.54 -39.71 21.66
N GLY A 212 -1.83 -40.54 22.69
CA GLY A 212 -0.80 -41.19 23.52
C GLY A 212 -0.24 -40.51 24.77
N SER A 213 -0.83 -40.87 25.93
CA SER A 213 -0.23 -41.20 27.25
C SER A 213 0.84 -40.34 27.97
N SER A 214 0.48 -40.00 29.22
CA SER A 214 1.25 -40.01 30.48
C SER A 214 2.48 -39.11 30.67
N GLY A 215 2.42 -38.27 31.71
CA GLY A 215 3.59 -37.63 32.32
C GLY A 215 3.24 -36.33 33.04
N ALA A 216 2.83 -36.42 34.31
CA ALA A 216 2.62 -35.26 35.16
C ALA A 216 3.94 -34.54 35.43
N HIS A 217 4.05 -33.25 35.11
CA HIS A 217 4.94 -32.28 35.79
C HIS A 217 4.35 -30.88 35.64
N GLY A 218 4.14 -30.23 36.78
CA GLY A 218 3.44 -28.96 36.90
C GLY A 218 4.19 -27.80 36.25
N SER A 219 3.43 -26.95 35.56
CA SER A 219 3.82 -25.57 35.29
C SER A 219 2.61 -24.68 35.54
N ARG A 220 2.83 -23.70 36.41
CA ARG A 220 1.87 -22.68 36.85
C ARG A 220 1.22 -22.01 35.64
N THR A 221 -0.10 -22.14 35.52
CA THR A 221 -0.93 -21.23 34.74
C THR A 221 -0.85 -19.85 35.41
N ALA A 222 0.03 -18.98 34.89
CA ALA A 222 -0.06 -17.56 35.15
C ALA A 222 -1.38 -17.07 34.54
N GLY A 223 -2.24 -16.55 35.41
CA GLY A 223 -3.64 -16.26 35.14
C GLY A 223 -3.87 -15.44 33.89
N GLY A 224 -4.95 -15.82 33.18
CA GLY A 224 -5.60 -14.95 32.21
C GLY A 224 -6.08 -13.68 32.92
N GLY A 225 -5.30 -12.62 32.78
CA GLY A 225 -5.76 -11.27 33.03
C GLY A 225 -6.70 -10.87 31.91
N GLY A 226 -7.99 -10.72 32.24
CA GLY A 226 -8.94 -10.03 31.37
C GLY A 226 -8.47 -8.60 31.13
N GLY A 227 -7.87 -8.35 29.96
CA GLY A 227 -7.51 -7.02 29.51
C GLY A 227 -8.79 -6.30 29.10
N GLY A 228 -9.20 -5.30 29.88
CA GLY A 228 -10.40 -4.51 29.62
C GLY A 228 -10.39 -3.89 28.23
N ASN A 229 -11.57 -3.92 27.60
CA ASN A 229 -11.90 -3.33 26.30
C ASN A 229 -11.97 -1.78 26.40
N SER A 230 -10.94 -1.15 26.98
CA SER A 230 -10.97 0.29 27.28
C SER A 230 -10.62 1.10 26.03
N LEU A 231 -11.59 1.86 25.53
CA LEU A 231 -11.36 2.93 24.58
C LEU A 231 -10.29 3.88 25.11
N LYS A 232 -9.27 4.14 24.28
CA LYS A 232 -8.25 5.15 24.53
C LYS A 232 -8.65 6.47 23.89
N ARG A 233 -8.38 7.56 24.60
CA ARG A 233 -8.61 8.92 24.12
C ARG A 233 -7.30 9.60 23.81
N PHE A 234 -7.20 10.19 22.62
CA PHE A 234 -6.05 11.00 22.20
C PHE A 234 -6.53 12.39 21.81
N THR A 235 -5.72 13.41 22.10
CA THR A 235 -6.03 14.80 21.75
C THR A 235 -4.80 15.47 21.14
N ALA A 236 -5.00 16.19 20.04
CA ALA A 236 -3.94 16.87 19.29
C ALA A 236 -4.39 18.24 18.80
N GLY A 237 -3.45 19.15 18.56
CA GLY A 237 -3.72 20.45 17.95
C GLY A 237 -4.03 20.36 16.45
N ALA A 238 -3.57 19.30 15.78
CA ALA A 238 -3.87 19.02 14.37
C ALA A 238 -4.06 17.53 14.11
N ALA A 239 -4.76 17.21 13.01
CA ALA A 239 -5.07 15.86 12.58
C ALA A 239 -4.81 15.68 11.08
N VAL A 240 -4.22 14.55 10.70
CA VAL A 240 -4.07 14.14 9.30
C VAL A 240 -4.79 12.81 9.08
N PHE A 241 -5.73 12.77 8.15
CA PHE A 241 -6.45 11.57 7.75
C PHE A 241 -5.86 11.01 6.46
N THR A 242 -5.13 9.89 6.58
CA THR A 242 -4.61 9.08 5.46
C THR A 242 -5.07 7.61 5.53
N PRO A 243 -6.37 7.31 5.74
CA PRO A 243 -6.83 5.96 5.98
C PRO A 243 -7.04 5.11 4.71
N GLY A 244 -6.66 5.62 3.53
CA GLY A 244 -6.92 4.95 2.25
C GLY A 244 -8.43 4.70 2.05
N PRO A 245 -8.86 3.46 1.74
CA PRO A 245 -10.26 3.18 1.41
C PRO A 245 -11.23 3.34 2.58
N TRP A 246 -10.73 3.42 3.82
CA TRP A 246 -11.56 3.66 5.00
C TRP A 246 -11.91 5.16 5.22
N ILE A 247 -11.50 6.06 4.31
CA ILE A 247 -11.71 7.51 4.51
C ILE A 247 -13.19 7.89 4.66
N GLY A 248 -14.10 7.25 3.92
CA GLY A 248 -15.54 7.49 4.04
C GLY A 248 -16.18 6.94 5.33
N GLN A 249 -15.52 6.00 6.03
CA GLN A 249 -15.95 5.59 7.37
C GLN A 249 -15.62 6.67 8.41
N LEU A 250 -14.42 7.27 8.32
CA LEU A 250 -13.94 8.28 9.26
C LEU A 250 -14.50 9.68 8.96
N VAL A 251 -14.66 10.05 7.69
CA VAL A 251 -15.13 11.36 7.24
C VAL A 251 -16.35 11.16 6.33
N PRO A 252 -17.57 11.10 6.90
CA PRO A 252 -18.78 10.74 6.15
C PRO A 252 -19.07 11.63 4.93
N GLU A 253 -18.63 12.89 4.96
CA GLU A 253 -18.74 13.83 3.85
C GLU A 253 -17.99 13.36 2.59
N LEU A 254 -17.00 12.47 2.74
CA LEU A 254 -16.21 11.94 1.64
C LEU A 254 -16.73 10.62 1.05
N ARG A 255 -17.84 10.06 1.56
CA ARG A 255 -18.36 8.75 1.10
C ARG A 255 -18.67 8.71 -0.39
N GLU A 256 -19.28 9.77 -0.92
CA GLU A 256 -19.63 9.87 -2.35
C GLU A 256 -18.44 10.33 -3.20
N LEU A 257 -17.45 11.00 -2.60
CA LEU A 257 -16.29 11.55 -3.30
C LEU A 257 -15.10 10.59 -3.36
N CYS A 258 -14.97 9.68 -2.41
CA CYS A 258 -13.84 8.77 -2.27
C CYS A 258 -14.37 7.34 -2.16
N VAL A 259 -14.63 6.71 -3.32
CA VAL A 259 -15.27 5.41 -3.41
C VAL A 259 -14.22 4.30 -3.50
N PRO A 260 -14.15 3.39 -2.52
CA PRO A 260 -13.27 2.23 -2.62
C PRO A 260 -13.68 1.29 -3.75
N GLU A 261 -12.69 0.68 -4.39
CA GLU A 261 -12.92 -0.32 -5.43
C GLU A 261 -11.96 -1.50 -5.23
N ARG A 262 -12.48 -2.73 -5.21
CA ARG A 262 -11.66 -3.94 -5.07
C ARG A 262 -10.81 -4.12 -6.34
N GLN A 263 -9.53 -4.40 -6.15
CA GLN A 263 -8.60 -4.66 -7.25
C GLN A 263 -7.91 -5.99 -7.07
N VAL A 264 -7.64 -6.70 -8.17
CA VAL A 264 -6.86 -7.93 -8.17
C VAL A 264 -5.68 -7.81 -9.13
N VAL A 265 -4.53 -8.28 -8.67
CA VAL A 265 -3.33 -8.50 -9.49
C VAL A 265 -2.94 -9.97 -9.43
N GLY A 266 -2.43 -10.49 -10.54
CA GLY A 266 -2.05 -11.90 -10.69
C GLY A 266 -0.61 -12.04 -11.17
N TRP A 267 0.03 -13.13 -10.77
CA TRP A 267 1.34 -13.55 -11.27
C TRP A 267 1.15 -14.77 -12.16
N PHE A 268 1.62 -14.67 -13.41
CA PHE A 268 1.41 -15.71 -14.40
C PHE A 268 2.70 -16.45 -14.71
N GLU A 269 2.59 -17.77 -14.80
CA GLU A 269 3.65 -18.65 -15.25
C GLU A 269 4.05 -18.31 -16.69
N ILE A 270 5.35 -18.34 -16.96
CA ILE A 270 5.93 -18.05 -18.27
C ILE A 270 6.58 -19.32 -18.78
N GLU A 271 6.42 -19.61 -20.06
CA GLU A 271 7.13 -20.67 -20.78
C GLU A 271 8.64 -20.58 -20.53
N ALA A 272 9.25 -21.71 -20.15
CA ALA A 272 10.64 -21.75 -19.71
C ALA A 272 11.63 -21.17 -20.73
N ALA A 273 11.41 -21.42 -22.03
CA ALA A 273 12.25 -20.90 -23.11
C ALA A 273 12.22 -19.37 -23.22
N SER A 274 11.10 -18.75 -22.88
CA SER A 274 10.85 -17.32 -23.04
C SER A 274 10.98 -16.52 -21.74
N ARG A 275 11.12 -17.19 -20.59
CA ARG A 275 11.18 -16.57 -19.25
C ARG A 275 12.21 -15.45 -19.13
N HIS A 276 13.35 -15.58 -19.79
CA HIS A 276 14.41 -14.57 -19.78
C HIS A 276 13.99 -13.23 -20.41
N HIS A 277 12.97 -13.20 -21.27
CA HIS A 277 12.40 -11.96 -21.82
C HIS A 277 11.60 -11.15 -20.80
N PHE A 278 11.24 -11.74 -19.65
CA PHE A 278 10.48 -11.09 -18.57
C PHE A 278 11.38 -10.62 -17.41
N ALA A 279 12.70 -10.73 -17.56
CA ALA A 279 13.66 -10.27 -16.56
C ALA A 279 13.67 -8.74 -16.45
N PRO A 280 13.98 -8.15 -15.28
CA PRO A 280 13.93 -6.71 -15.07
C PRO A 280 14.78 -5.85 -16.02
N ASP A 281 15.86 -6.39 -16.57
CA ASP A 281 16.73 -5.72 -17.54
C ASP A 281 16.22 -5.80 -18.99
N ARG A 282 15.18 -6.59 -19.24
CA ARG A 282 14.64 -6.89 -20.59
C ARG A 282 13.15 -6.61 -20.73
N PHE A 283 12.45 -6.37 -19.63
CA PHE A 283 11.01 -6.14 -19.58
C PHE A 283 10.69 -4.86 -18.80
N PRO A 284 10.43 -3.75 -19.52
CA PRO A 284 9.95 -2.52 -18.90
C PRO A 284 8.64 -2.73 -18.14
N VAL A 285 8.36 -1.91 -17.13
CA VAL A 285 6.97 -1.83 -16.65
C VAL A 285 6.09 -1.26 -17.76
N PHE A 286 4.81 -1.59 -17.76
CA PHE A 286 3.91 -1.09 -18.79
C PHE A 286 2.58 -0.61 -18.24
N VAL A 287 2.00 0.34 -18.95
CA VAL A 287 0.56 0.60 -19.03
C VAL A 287 0.18 0.42 -20.49
N LEU A 288 -0.80 -0.46 -20.74
CA LEU A 288 -1.31 -0.78 -22.06
C LEU A 288 -2.80 -0.53 -22.06
N GLU A 289 -3.26 0.42 -22.87
CA GLU A 289 -4.68 0.75 -23.02
C GLU A 289 -5.12 0.52 -24.47
N GLU A 290 -6.14 -0.33 -24.66
CA GLU A 290 -6.56 -0.77 -26.00
C GLU A 290 -7.22 0.34 -26.81
N SER A 291 -8.03 1.14 -26.13
CA SER A 291 -8.77 2.27 -26.70
C SER A 291 -9.16 3.22 -25.55
N PRO A 292 -9.43 4.51 -25.81
CA PRO A 292 -9.80 5.45 -24.76
C PRO A 292 -11.00 4.95 -23.95
N GLY A 293 -10.78 4.68 -22.65
CA GLY A 293 -11.83 4.16 -21.75
C GLY A 293 -12.10 2.65 -21.87
N GLY A 294 -11.31 1.96 -22.69
CA GLY A 294 -11.30 0.50 -22.83
C GLY A 294 -10.54 -0.20 -21.70
N ALA A 295 -10.13 -1.45 -21.93
CA ALA A 295 -9.31 -2.18 -20.98
C ALA A 295 -7.91 -1.55 -20.88
N ALA A 296 -7.45 -1.33 -19.66
CA ALA A 296 -6.11 -0.83 -19.37
C ALA A 296 -5.37 -1.81 -18.46
N TYR A 297 -4.40 -2.51 -19.00
CA TYR A 297 -3.55 -3.44 -18.27
C TYR A 297 -2.27 -2.77 -17.82
N TYR A 298 -1.78 -3.14 -16.65
CA TYR A 298 -0.46 -2.72 -16.18
C TYR A 298 0.30 -3.91 -15.63
N GLY A 299 1.62 -3.86 -15.67
CA GLY A 299 2.39 -5.00 -15.21
C GLY A 299 3.87 -4.72 -14.96
N PHE A 300 4.50 -5.74 -14.38
CA PHE A 300 5.85 -5.69 -13.86
C PHE A 300 6.63 -6.91 -14.33
N PRO A 301 7.96 -6.78 -14.51
CA PRO A 301 8.82 -7.92 -14.80
C PRO A 301 8.72 -8.99 -13.70
N GLU A 302 9.23 -10.17 -14.00
CA GLU A 302 9.44 -11.19 -12.97
C GLU A 302 10.49 -10.68 -11.96
N HIS A 303 10.03 -10.34 -10.76
CA HIS A 303 10.84 -9.73 -9.71
C HIS A 303 10.28 -10.02 -8.32
N GLY A 304 11.17 -10.20 -7.34
CA GLY A 304 10.84 -10.48 -5.94
C GLY A 304 10.59 -11.96 -5.66
N ASP A 305 9.86 -12.24 -4.57
CA ASP A 305 9.70 -13.59 -4.02
C ASP A 305 8.58 -14.41 -4.69
N VAL A 306 7.75 -13.78 -5.52
CA VAL A 306 6.62 -14.43 -6.20
C VAL A 306 7.03 -14.73 -7.64
N PRO A 307 7.10 -16.02 -8.05
CA PRO A 307 7.47 -16.38 -9.41
C PRO A 307 6.42 -15.93 -10.43
N GLY A 308 6.86 -15.68 -11.66
CA GLY A 308 6.04 -15.17 -12.75
C GLY A 308 6.06 -13.65 -12.87
N PHE A 309 5.62 -13.14 -14.02
CA PHE A 309 5.43 -11.71 -14.20
C PHE A 309 4.05 -11.27 -13.68
N LYS A 310 3.97 -10.06 -13.16
CA LYS A 310 2.78 -9.54 -12.48
C LYS A 310 1.94 -8.70 -13.43
N VAL A 311 0.63 -8.93 -13.48
CA VAL A 311 -0.33 -8.15 -14.27
C VAL A 311 -1.53 -7.74 -13.42
N GLY A 312 -2.00 -6.52 -13.63
CA GLY A 312 -3.27 -6.01 -13.12
C GLY A 312 -4.12 -5.43 -14.26
N LEU A 313 -5.41 -5.35 -14.01
CA LEU A 313 -6.38 -4.64 -14.84
C LEU A 313 -6.82 -3.39 -14.07
N TYR A 314 -6.67 -2.21 -14.65
CA TYR A 314 -7.12 -0.96 -14.05
C TYR A 314 -8.65 -0.98 -13.94
N ARG A 315 -9.16 -0.64 -12.75
CA ARG A 315 -10.58 -0.75 -12.39
C ARG A 315 -11.12 -2.18 -12.55
N HIS A 316 -10.39 -3.13 -11.98
CA HIS A 316 -10.64 -4.57 -12.07
C HIS A 316 -12.10 -4.93 -11.71
N LEU A 317 -12.85 -5.50 -12.66
CA LEU A 317 -14.28 -5.86 -12.56
C LEU A 317 -15.22 -4.74 -12.07
N ARG A 318 -14.73 -3.51 -11.82
CA ARG A 318 -15.48 -2.35 -11.36
C ARG A 318 -16.29 -2.63 -10.10
N GLU A 319 -15.71 -3.39 -9.18
CA GLU A 319 -16.33 -3.78 -7.89
C GLU A 319 -16.23 -2.63 -6.87
N GLU A 320 -17.04 -1.59 -7.06
CA GLU A 320 -17.14 -0.45 -6.15
C GLU A 320 -17.81 -0.86 -4.82
N ILE A 321 -17.26 -0.36 -3.71
CA ILE A 321 -17.78 -0.56 -2.36
C ILE A 321 -18.33 0.76 -1.84
N ARG A 322 -19.61 1.02 -2.12
CA ARG A 322 -20.28 2.27 -1.76
C ARG A 322 -20.80 2.31 -0.34
N ASP A 323 -21.11 1.16 0.25
CA ASP A 323 -21.43 1.06 1.67
C ASP A 323 -20.14 0.95 2.48
N PRO A 324 -19.76 1.98 3.28
CA PRO A 324 -18.55 1.92 4.08
C PRO A 324 -18.58 0.78 5.10
N ALA A 325 -19.75 0.32 5.56
CA ALA A 325 -19.84 -0.79 6.51
C ALA A 325 -19.48 -2.15 5.88
N ALA A 326 -19.56 -2.28 4.56
CA ALA A 326 -19.18 -3.48 3.82
C ALA A 326 -17.67 -3.58 3.55
N LEU A 327 -16.91 -2.49 3.77
CA LEU A 327 -15.51 -2.39 3.37
C LEU A 327 -14.60 -3.40 4.10
N ASP A 328 -14.91 -3.66 5.37
CA ASP A 328 -14.16 -4.62 6.19
C ASP A 328 -14.44 -6.07 5.79
N SER A 329 -15.63 -6.36 5.24
CA SER A 329 -16.05 -7.71 4.83
C SER A 329 -15.78 -8.02 3.35
N VAL A 330 -15.14 -7.10 2.60
CA VAL A 330 -14.81 -7.32 1.19
C VAL A 330 -13.94 -8.56 1.01
N ARG A 331 -14.33 -9.39 0.03
CA ARG A 331 -13.63 -10.60 -0.39
C ARG A 331 -12.16 -10.31 -0.75
N ARG A 332 -11.22 -11.01 -0.10
CA ARG A 332 -9.77 -10.89 -0.33
C ARG A 332 -9.16 -12.01 -1.17
N THR A 333 -9.88 -13.10 -1.37
CA THR A 333 -9.46 -14.18 -2.25
C THR A 333 -9.81 -13.84 -3.69
N ALA A 334 -8.95 -14.26 -4.62
CA ALA A 334 -9.26 -14.20 -6.04
C ALA A 334 -10.10 -15.42 -6.45
N ASP A 335 -10.95 -15.29 -7.46
CA ASP A 335 -11.73 -16.38 -8.04
C ASP A 335 -11.48 -16.54 -9.55
N ALA A 336 -12.29 -17.38 -10.21
CA ALA A 336 -12.17 -17.64 -11.64
C ALA A 336 -12.52 -16.42 -12.52
N ALA A 337 -13.40 -15.52 -12.05
CA ALA A 337 -13.73 -14.31 -12.79
C ALA A 337 -12.56 -13.31 -12.72
N ASP A 338 -11.90 -13.20 -11.55
CA ASP A 338 -10.69 -12.42 -11.39
C ASP A 338 -9.58 -12.92 -12.33
N GLU A 339 -9.34 -14.24 -12.37
CA GLU A 339 -8.35 -14.83 -13.29
C GLU A 339 -8.72 -14.58 -14.75
N ALA A 340 -9.98 -14.78 -15.14
CA ALA A 340 -10.43 -14.61 -16.52
C ALA A 340 -10.21 -13.17 -17.02
N ALA A 341 -10.50 -12.17 -16.18
CA ALA A 341 -10.30 -10.76 -16.52
C ALA A 341 -8.83 -10.40 -16.77
N LEU A 342 -7.92 -10.92 -15.93
CA LEU A 342 -6.47 -10.75 -16.10
C LEU A 342 -5.94 -11.55 -17.30
N ARG A 343 -6.41 -12.80 -17.44
CA ARG A 343 -6.00 -13.72 -18.52
C ARG A 343 -6.37 -13.18 -19.90
N ALA A 344 -7.45 -12.42 -20.05
CA ALA A 344 -7.78 -11.76 -21.32
C ALA A 344 -6.65 -10.88 -21.84
N GLY A 345 -6.03 -10.06 -20.97
CA GLY A 345 -4.87 -9.24 -21.33
C GLY A 345 -3.60 -10.06 -21.52
N VAL A 346 -3.36 -11.04 -20.63
CA VAL A 346 -2.19 -11.93 -20.71
C VAL A 346 -2.16 -12.68 -22.05
N SER A 347 -3.28 -13.30 -22.43
CA SER A 347 -3.39 -14.06 -23.67
C SER A 347 -3.30 -13.21 -24.93
N SER A 348 -3.73 -11.95 -24.85
CA SER A 348 -3.72 -11.04 -26.01
C SER A 348 -2.32 -10.49 -26.28
N TYR A 349 -1.56 -10.15 -25.23
CA TYR A 349 -0.34 -9.36 -25.37
C TYR A 349 0.95 -10.07 -24.95
N PHE A 350 0.86 -11.23 -24.27
CA PHE A 350 2.02 -11.95 -23.72
C PHE A 350 1.97 -13.44 -24.08
N PRO A 351 2.32 -13.82 -25.34
CA PRO A 351 2.13 -15.18 -25.84
C PRO A 351 2.78 -16.27 -24.98
N ALA A 352 3.99 -16.00 -24.48
CA ALA A 352 4.74 -16.91 -23.62
C ALA A 352 4.11 -17.18 -22.25
N ALA A 353 3.07 -16.44 -21.87
CA ALA A 353 2.33 -16.65 -20.62
C ALA A 353 0.83 -16.90 -20.84
N ALA A 354 0.36 -16.89 -22.10
CA ALA A 354 -1.06 -17.03 -22.45
C ALA A 354 -1.69 -18.32 -21.89
N SER A 355 -0.95 -19.42 -21.99
CA SER A 355 -1.34 -20.75 -21.48
C SER A 355 -0.87 -21.01 -20.03
N GLY A 356 -0.11 -20.07 -19.45
CA GLY A 356 0.48 -20.20 -18.13
C GLY A 356 -0.57 -20.17 -17.01
N ARG A 357 -0.31 -20.91 -15.93
CA ARG A 357 -1.16 -20.86 -14.72
C ARG A 357 -1.01 -19.52 -14.02
N MET A 358 -2.08 -19.04 -13.38
CA MET A 358 -1.96 -17.98 -12.38
C MET A 358 -1.34 -18.59 -11.12
N LEU A 359 -0.07 -18.29 -10.86
CA LEU A 359 0.72 -18.86 -9.76
C LEU A 359 0.30 -18.27 -8.41
N ALA A 360 -0.01 -16.97 -8.42
CA ALA A 360 -0.46 -16.25 -7.24
C ALA A 360 -1.41 -15.10 -7.62
N ALA A 361 -2.19 -14.66 -6.65
CA ALA A 361 -3.01 -13.46 -6.75
C ALA A 361 -3.01 -12.67 -5.44
N SER A 362 -3.20 -11.35 -5.56
CA SER A 362 -3.30 -10.44 -4.43
C SER A 362 -4.45 -9.46 -4.66
N THR A 363 -5.23 -9.19 -3.61
CA THR A 363 -6.40 -8.31 -3.65
C THR A 363 -6.15 -7.03 -2.87
N CYS A 364 -6.10 -5.88 -3.55
CA CYS A 364 -5.95 -4.58 -2.93
C CYS A 364 -7.18 -3.69 -3.18
N PHE A 365 -7.03 -2.38 -2.93
CA PHE A 365 -8.07 -1.40 -3.18
C PHE A 365 -7.52 -0.20 -3.92
N PHE A 366 -8.38 0.36 -4.78
CA PHE A 366 -8.33 1.78 -5.10
C PHE A 366 -9.29 2.55 -4.22
N THR A 367 -9.12 3.86 -4.15
CA THR A 367 -10.09 4.79 -3.58
C THR A 367 -10.19 5.94 -4.56
N ASN A 368 -11.27 5.92 -5.34
CA ASN A 368 -11.42 6.72 -6.54
C ASN A 368 -12.21 7.99 -6.25
N THR A 369 -11.74 9.11 -6.79
CA THR A 369 -12.58 10.31 -6.99
C THR A 369 -13.25 10.27 -8.36
N PRO A 370 -14.36 11.00 -8.58
CA PRO A 370 -15.06 11.01 -9.87
C PRO A 370 -14.18 11.41 -11.06
N ASP A 371 -13.19 12.28 -10.84
CA ASP A 371 -12.24 12.77 -11.85
C ASP A 371 -10.91 12.01 -11.88
N GLY A 372 -10.70 11.07 -10.95
CA GLY A 372 -9.46 10.31 -10.83
C GLY A 372 -8.27 11.10 -10.26
N HIS A 373 -8.47 12.35 -9.83
CA HIS A 373 -7.43 13.14 -9.15
C HIS A 373 -7.27 12.72 -7.68
N PHE A 374 -6.30 13.34 -6.98
CA PHE A 374 -6.14 13.15 -5.55
C PHE A 374 -6.97 14.17 -4.77
N LEU A 375 -7.51 13.75 -3.64
CA LEU A 375 -8.02 14.67 -2.63
C LEU A 375 -6.91 14.87 -1.60
N VAL A 376 -6.31 16.07 -1.56
CA VAL A 376 -5.34 16.48 -0.54
C VAL A 376 -5.67 17.92 -0.16
N ASP A 377 -6.39 18.11 0.94
CA ASP A 377 -6.84 19.45 1.36
C ASP A 377 -7.08 19.52 2.87
N ARG A 378 -7.28 20.73 3.40
CA ARG A 378 -7.83 20.95 4.74
C ARG A 378 -9.33 20.68 4.73
N HIS A 379 -9.87 20.23 5.86
CA HIS A 379 -11.31 20.07 6.03
C HIS A 379 -11.97 21.45 5.95
N PRO A 380 -13.08 21.62 5.18
CA PRO A 380 -13.64 22.94 4.86
C PRO A 380 -14.15 23.72 6.08
N ARG A 381 -14.44 23.03 7.19
CA ARG A 381 -14.88 23.62 8.46
C ARG A 381 -13.84 23.57 9.58
N HIS A 382 -12.74 22.84 9.38
CA HIS A 382 -11.77 22.51 10.43
C HIS A 382 -10.34 22.62 9.86
N PRO A 383 -9.74 23.81 9.82
CA PRO A 383 -8.43 24.03 9.19
C PRO A 383 -7.29 23.21 9.81
N GLN A 384 -7.44 22.80 11.08
CA GLN A 384 -6.53 21.90 11.79
C GLN A 384 -6.65 20.43 11.38
N VAL A 385 -7.60 20.08 10.51
CA VAL A 385 -7.81 18.73 9.97
C VAL A 385 -7.39 18.71 8.50
N ILE A 386 -6.45 17.83 8.15
CA ILE A 386 -5.99 17.59 6.79
C ILE A 386 -6.54 16.24 6.32
N LEU A 387 -7.11 16.20 5.13
CA LEU A 387 -7.70 15.03 4.49
C LEU A 387 -6.83 14.63 3.30
N CYS A 388 -6.46 13.36 3.21
CA CYS A 388 -5.67 12.83 2.11
C CYS A 388 -6.21 11.46 1.64
N SER A 389 -6.83 11.47 0.47
CA SER A 389 -7.14 10.31 -0.36
C SER A 389 -6.40 10.44 -1.70
N ALA A 390 -5.16 9.95 -1.72
CA ALA A 390 -4.31 9.98 -2.91
C ALA A 390 -4.11 8.58 -3.47
N CYS A 391 -5.22 7.92 -3.82
CA CYS A 391 -5.20 6.53 -4.25
C CYS A 391 -5.51 6.39 -5.73
N SER A 392 -6.76 6.60 -6.18
CA SER A 392 -7.27 6.54 -7.58
C SER A 392 -6.56 5.54 -8.53
N GLY A 393 -6.01 4.46 -7.97
CA GLY A 393 -5.13 3.50 -8.65
C GLY A 393 -3.74 3.94 -9.09
N HIS A 394 -3.29 5.16 -8.78
CA HIS A 394 -2.03 5.69 -9.33
C HIS A 394 -1.19 6.53 -8.37
N GLY A 395 -1.58 6.63 -7.09
CA GLY A 395 -0.95 7.54 -6.12
C GLY A 395 0.34 7.07 -5.44
N PHE A 396 0.65 5.77 -5.45
CA PHE A 396 1.84 5.27 -4.72
C PHE A 396 3.15 5.93 -5.19
N LYS A 397 3.29 6.16 -6.50
CA LYS A 397 4.46 6.81 -7.10
C LYS A 397 4.70 8.25 -6.61
N MET A 398 3.67 8.90 -6.09
CA MET A 398 3.70 10.27 -5.57
C MET A 398 3.76 10.32 -4.04
N SER A 399 3.75 9.18 -3.35
CA SER A 399 3.60 9.10 -1.88
C SER A 399 4.65 9.90 -1.10
N SER A 400 5.91 9.91 -1.55
CA SER A 400 6.98 10.71 -0.93
C SER A 400 6.73 12.21 -1.06
N GLY A 401 6.32 12.68 -2.25
CA GLY A 401 5.96 14.08 -2.49
C GLY A 401 4.70 14.51 -1.74
N ILE A 402 3.67 13.66 -1.71
CA ILE A 402 2.44 13.91 -0.96
C ILE A 402 2.73 13.99 0.55
N GLY A 403 3.58 13.11 1.07
CA GLY A 403 4.02 13.18 2.47
C GLY A 403 4.69 14.52 2.81
N GLN A 404 5.54 15.04 1.92
CA GLN A 404 6.14 16.37 2.09
C GLN A 404 5.12 17.50 2.01
N LEU A 405 4.15 17.41 1.10
CA LEU A 405 3.07 18.39 0.97
C LEU A 405 2.24 18.45 2.26
N ILE A 406 1.78 17.30 2.76
CA ILE A 406 1.01 17.20 4.02
C ILE A 406 1.80 17.79 5.19
N ALA A 407 3.10 17.46 5.30
CA ALA A 407 3.96 17.99 6.35
C ALA A 407 4.09 19.52 6.29
N ARG A 408 4.05 20.13 5.10
CA ARG A 408 4.02 21.59 4.93
C ARG A 408 2.65 22.18 5.27
N MET A 409 1.56 21.53 4.87
CA MET A 409 0.18 21.97 5.19
C MET A 409 -0.12 21.95 6.69
N GLY A 410 0.53 21.06 7.44
CA GLY A 410 0.42 20.98 8.90
C GLY A 410 1.17 22.07 9.66
N LYS A 411 1.94 22.92 8.96
CA LYS A 411 2.49 24.14 9.55
C LYS A 411 1.41 25.24 9.50
N PRO A 412 1.20 25.99 10.59
CA PRO A 412 0.22 27.08 10.62
C PRO A 412 0.53 28.16 9.58
#